data_AF-A0A7K9NG52-F1
#
_entry.id   AF-A0A7K9NG52-F1
#
_cell.length_a   1.000
_cell.length_b   1.000
_cell.length_c   1.000
_cell.angle_alpha   90.00
_cell.angle_beta   90.00
_cell.angle_gamma   90.00
#
_symmetry.space_group_name_H-M   'P 1'
#
loop_
_entity.id
_entity.type
_entity.pdbx_description
1 polymer ?
#
loop_
_entity_poly.entity_id
_entity_poly.type
_entity_poly.pdbx_seq_one_letter_code
_entity_poly.pdbx_strand_id
1 'polypeptide(L)'
;AYRMKQNDRNKDDTTERIQKVRSMWTRIVEMLTSLKKEKEVVDSVLEDCVHPCILDGTNVVLSVPTLLTYRVESDIHGFCTGNLYEDGKLNFLTVIQLLNEALSTLRDEHYPCELKELHRIEDTVTRYKQLLQDLFTKGARREQQHCEQKHQSISRIQEIWESKWKMILGQCPFDLILKDNRVSSVHFI
;
A
#
# COMPACT_ATOMS: atom_id res chain seq x y z
N ALA A 1 -77.69 28.86 -7.38
CA ALA A 1 -76.81 27.78 -7.89
C ALA A 1 -75.33 28.20 -8.11
N TYR A 2 -75.01 29.46 -8.41
CA TYR A 2 -73.65 29.85 -8.83
C TYR A 2 -72.61 30.00 -7.69
N ARG A 3 -73.00 30.36 -6.46
CA ARG A 3 -72.07 30.53 -5.32
C ARG A 3 -71.50 29.20 -4.77
N MET A 4 -72.23 28.10 -4.90
CA MET A 4 -71.77 26.79 -4.40
C MET A 4 -70.60 26.22 -5.23
N LYS A 5 -70.62 26.40 -6.56
CA LYS A 5 -69.56 25.87 -7.45
C LYS A 5 -68.21 26.59 -7.34
N GLN A 6 -68.18 27.87 -6.96
CA GLN A 6 -66.92 28.59 -6.72
C GLN A 6 -66.22 28.17 -5.42
N ASN A 7 -67.00 27.82 -4.40
CA ASN A 7 -66.43 27.39 -3.10
C ASN A 7 -65.79 26.00 -3.19
N ASP A 8 -66.33 25.08 -3.99
CA ASP A 8 -65.70 23.76 -4.19
C ASP A 8 -64.38 23.84 -4.96
N ARG A 9 -64.28 24.67 -6.01
CA ARG A 9 -62.99 24.86 -6.72
C ARG A 9 -61.89 25.44 -5.85
N ASN A 10 -62.22 26.37 -4.96
CA ASN A 10 -61.23 26.99 -4.05
C ASN A 10 -60.78 26.02 -2.94
N LYS A 11 -61.66 25.10 -2.53
CA LYS A 11 -61.33 24.02 -1.60
C LYS A 11 -60.41 22.99 -2.25
N ASP A 12 -60.65 22.66 -3.51
CA ASP A 12 -59.83 21.70 -4.27
C ASP A 12 -58.38 22.23 -4.46
N ASP A 13 -58.22 23.50 -4.82
CA ASP A 13 -56.91 24.18 -4.94
C ASP A 13 -56.12 24.21 -3.62
N THR A 14 -56.81 24.46 -2.50
CA THR A 14 -56.16 24.45 -1.19
C THR A 14 -55.76 23.05 -0.75
N THR A 15 -56.57 22.03 -1.05
CA THR A 15 -56.21 20.63 -0.80
C THR A 15 -55.06 20.14 -1.68
N GLU A 16 -55.00 20.53 -2.95
CA GLU A 16 -53.89 20.22 -3.85
C GLU A 16 -52.58 20.87 -3.39
N ARG A 17 -52.61 22.14 -2.96
CA ARG A 17 -51.44 22.81 -2.39
C ARG A 17 -50.95 22.13 -1.11
N ILE A 18 -51.87 21.73 -0.22
CA ILE A 18 -51.52 20.99 1.00
C ILE A 18 -50.90 19.64 0.65
N GLN A 19 -51.47 18.90 -0.31
CA GLN A 19 -50.96 17.61 -0.77
C GLN A 19 -49.55 17.77 -1.37
N LYS A 20 -49.32 18.83 -2.14
CA LYS A 20 -48.02 19.14 -2.73
C LYS A 20 -46.96 19.43 -1.67
N VAL A 21 -47.29 20.28 -0.68
CA VAL A 21 -46.38 20.56 0.45
C VAL A 21 -46.07 19.28 1.22
N ARG A 22 -47.07 18.43 1.47
CA ARG A 22 -46.86 17.12 2.12
C ARG A 22 -45.92 16.22 1.31
N SER A 23 -46.13 16.13 0.00
CA SER A 23 -45.27 15.32 -0.88
C SER A 23 -43.82 15.82 -0.92
N MET A 24 -43.62 17.14 -0.92
CA MET A 24 -42.28 17.75 -0.86
C MET A 24 -41.62 17.48 0.49
N TRP A 25 -42.37 17.62 1.59
CA TRP A 25 -41.88 17.32 2.94
C TRP A 25 -41.48 15.85 3.09
N THR A 26 -42.31 14.92 2.61
CA THR A 26 -41.99 13.49 2.60
C THR A 26 -40.69 13.22 1.85
N ARG A 27 -40.50 13.82 0.67
CA ARG A 27 -39.28 13.65 -0.12
C ARG A 27 -38.03 14.19 0.57
N ILE A 28 -38.15 15.31 1.29
CA ILE A 28 -37.06 15.86 2.10
C ILE A 28 -36.72 14.91 3.26
N VAL A 29 -37.72 14.39 3.97
CA VAL A 29 -37.53 13.45 5.08
C VAL A 29 -36.90 12.14 4.60
N GLU A 30 -37.33 11.61 3.45
CA GLU A 30 -36.74 10.43 2.82
C GLU A 30 -35.25 10.64 2.49
N MET A 31 -34.90 11.78 1.91
CA MET A 31 -33.50 12.12 1.61
C MET A 31 -32.65 12.32 2.87
N LEU A 32 -33.19 12.97 3.90
CA LEU A 32 -32.48 13.13 5.18
C LEU A 32 -32.28 11.79 5.90
N THR A 33 -33.25 10.89 5.79
CA THR A 33 -33.15 9.54 6.38
C THR A 33 -32.21 8.62 5.60
N SER A 34 -32.12 8.75 4.27
CA SER A 34 -31.14 8.02 3.46
C SER A 34 -29.70 8.45 3.79
N LEU A 35 -29.48 9.76 3.96
CA LEU A 35 -28.17 10.34 4.29
C LEU A 35 -27.74 10.07 5.74
N LYS A 36 -28.66 9.70 6.63
CA LYS A 36 -28.38 9.47 8.06
C LYS A 36 -27.30 8.41 8.28
N LYS A 37 -27.32 7.33 7.50
CA LYS A 37 -26.33 6.24 7.61
C LYS A 37 -24.94 6.68 7.13
N GLU A 38 -24.87 7.43 6.03
CA GLU A 38 -23.61 7.97 5.52
C GLU A 38 -22.99 8.96 6.51
N LYS A 39 -23.83 9.81 7.12
CA LYS A 39 -23.42 10.70 8.22
C LYS A 39 -22.85 9.92 9.40
N GLU A 40 -23.54 8.86 9.85
CA GLU A 40 -23.09 8.04 11.00
C GLU A 40 -21.73 7.37 10.74
N VAL A 41 -21.45 6.97 9.49
CA VAL A 41 -20.14 6.44 9.08
C VAL A 41 -19.06 7.52 9.16
N VAL A 42 -19.33 8.72 8.65
CA VAL A 42 -18.38 9.86 8.72
C VAL A 42 -18.13 10.27 10.18
N ASP A 43 -19.19 10.35 10.98
CA ASP A 43 -19.11 10.66 12.40
C ASP A 43 -18.28 9.58 13.14
N SER A 44 -18.45 8.29 12.81
CA SER A 44 -17.65 7.21 13.41
C SER A 44 -16.16 7.29 13.05
N VAL A 45 -15.82 7.68 11.82
CA VAL A 45 -14.42 7.91 11.41
C VAL A 45 -13.82 9.11 12.14
N LEU A 46 -14.61 10.16 12.38
CA LEU A 46 -14.19 11.33 13.15
C LEU A 46 -14.03 11.02 14.65
N GLU A 47 -14.89 10.19 15.22
CA GLU A 47 -14.79 9.77 16.63
C GLU A 47 -13.62 8.78 16.86
N ASP A 48 -13.30 7.91 15.88
CA ASP A 48 -12.13 7.02 15.92
C ASP A 48 -10.80 7.79 15.74
N CYS A 49 -10.87 9.09 15.40
CA CYS A 49 -9.76 10.03 15.56
C CYS A 49 -9.63 10.45 17.03
N VAL A 50 -9.41 9.49 17.93
CA VAL A 50 -9.25 9.66 19.40
C VAL A 50 -8.05 10.54 19.79
N HIS A 51 -7.23 10.95 18.82
CA HIS A 51 -6.32 12.07 18.97
C HIS A 51 -6.84 13.21 18.11
N PRO A 52 -7.50 14.23 18.68
CA PRO A 52 -7.72 15.47 17.94
C PRO A 52 -6.34 16.01 17.57
N CYS A 53 -5.93 15.82 16.31
CA CYS A 53 -4.81 16.54 15.75
C CYS A 53 -5.25 18.00 15.68
N ILE A 54 -5.10 18.72 16.79
CA ILE A 54 -5.21 20.16 16.82
C ILE A 54 -4.01 20.67 16.01
N LEU A 55 -4.23 20.92 14.72
CA LEU A 55 -3.32 21.70 13.87
C LEU A 55 -3.56 23.19 14.15
N ASP A 56 -3.39 23.63 15.39
CA ASP A 56 -3.51 25.05 15.74
C ASP A 56 -2.17 25.79 15.66
N GLY A 57 -1.08 25.07 15.37
CA GLY A 57 0.26 25.65 15.28
C GLY A 57 0.78 26.23 16.59
N THR A 58 0.03 26.16 17.69
CA THR A 58 0.33 26.82 18.97
C THR A 58 1.61 26.28 19.60
N ASN A 59 1.95 25.02 19.34
CA ASN A 59 3.17 24.35 19.82
C ASN A 59 4.21 24.10 18.72
N VAL A 60 4.02 24.64 17.51
CA VAL A 60 5.01 24.53 16.43
C VAL A 60 5.85 25.81 16.42
N VAL A 61 7.09 25.72 16.89
CA VAL A 61 8.09 26.75 16.60
C VAL A 61 8.39 26.63 15.11
N LEU A 62 7.78 27.49 14.29
CA LEU A 62 8.15 27.68 12.89
C LEU A 62 9.52 28.37 12.84
N SER A 63 10.59 27.61 13.06
CA SER A 63 11.94 28.07 12.75
C SER A 63 12.12 27.98 11.25
N VAL A 64 11.95 29.11 10.57
CA VAL A 64 12.29 29.23 9.15
C VAL A 64 13.78 28.91 9.01
N PRO A 65 14.16 27.89 8.23
CA PRO A 65 15.56 27.54 8.00
C PRO A 65 16.35 28.76 7.55
N THR A 66 17.51 28.99 8.17
CA THR A 66 18.36 30.18 7.90
C THR A 66 18.70 30.34 6.43
N LEU A 67 18.80 29.24 5.68
CA LEU A 67 19.00 29.25 4.24
C LEU A 67 17.82 29.86 3.48
N LEU A 68 16.58 29.56 3.89
CA LEU A 68 15.38 30.15 3.29
C LEU A 68 15.28 31.63 3.63
N THR A 69 15.57 32.02 4.88
CA THR A 69 15.66 33.44 5.25
C THR A 69 16.73 34.17 4.42
N TYR A 70 17.92 33.59 4.31
CA TYR A 70 19.01 34.15 3.52
C TYR A 70 18.66 34.28 2.03
N ARG A 71 18.01 33.27 1.42
CA ARG A 71 17.60 33.33 0.01
C ARG A 71 16.50 34.36 -0.23
N VAL A 72 15.50 34.43 0.65
CA VAL A 72 14.44 35.44 0.54
C VAL A 72 15.02 36.85 0.71
N GLU A 73 15.97 37.04 1.63
CA GLU A 73 16.65 38.33 1.87
C GLU A 73 17.67 38.68 0.78
N SER A 74 18.39 37.70 0.22
CA SER A 74 19.37 37.93 -0.85
C SER A 74 18.67 38.22 -2.18
N ASP A 75 17.53 37.58 -2.42
CA ASP A 75 16.83 37.62 -3.71
C ASP A 75 15.68 38.64 -3.76
N ILE A 76 15.58 39.53 -2.75
CA ILE A 76 14.66 40.70 -2.74
C ILE A 76 14.78 41.52 -4.04
N HIS A 77 15.97 41.56 -4.64
CA HIS A 77 16.25 42.32 -5.86
C HIS A 77 16.07 41.50 -7.16
N GLY A 78 15.84 40.18 -7.07
CA GLY A 78 15.77 39.27 -8.22
C GLY A 78 14.36 38.86 -8.62
N PHE A 79 13.47 38.63 -7.65
CA PHE A 79 12.16 38.00 -7.91
C PHE A 79 10.97 38.95 -7.92
N CYS A 80 11.06 40.08 -7.21
CA CYS A 80 10.00 41.07 -7.15
C CYS A 80 10.44 42.33 -7.86
N THR A 81 9.89 42.60 -9.06
CA THR A 81 10.23 43.78 -9.86
C THR A 81 9.64 45.08 -9.31
N GLY A 82 8.93 45.04 -8.16
CA GLY A 82 8.25 46.19 -7.57
C GLY A 82 8.02 46.05 -6.08
N ASN A 83 7.65 47.17 -5.44
CA ASN A 83 7.35 47.20 -4.01
C ASN A 83 6.05 46.43 -3.70
N LEU A 84 5.98 45.84 -2.50
CA LEU A 84 4.77 45.16 -2.01
C LEU A 84 3.60 46.14 -1.84
N TYR A 85 3.93 47.40 -1.53
CA TYR A 85 2.98 48.50 -1.41
C TYR A 85 3.31 49.58 -2.43
N GLU A 86 2.29 50.01 -3.16
CA GLU A 86 2.34 51.10 -4.12
C GLU A 86 1.23 52.08 -3.73
N ASP A 87 1.59 53.35 -3.46
CA ASP A 87 0.67 54.38 -2.95
C ASP A 87 -0.14 53.99 -1.71
N GLY A 88 0.46 53.21 -0.81
CA GLY A 88 -0.19 52.73 0.41
C GLY A 88 -1.22 51.63 0.18
N LYS A 89 -1.34 51.11 -1.04
CA LYS A 89 -2.17 49.97 -1.40
C LYS A 89 -1.31 48.76 -1.74
N LEU A 90 -1.82 47.58 -1.42
CA LEU A 90 -1.13 46.33 -1.71
C LEU A 90 -1.05 46.11 -3.23
N ASN A 91 0.15 45.86 -3.74
CA ASN A 91 0.35 45.51 -5.14
C ASN A 91 0.13 43.99 -5.32
N PHE A 92 -1.07 43.62 -5.78
CA PHE A 92 -1.44 42.21 -5.97
C PHE A 92 -0.55 41.48 -6.98
N LEU A 93 0.03 42.19 -7.96
CA LEU A 93 0.94 41.57 -8.93
C LEU A 93 2.22 41.09 -8.23
N THR A 94 2.81 41.93 -7.38
CA THR A 94 3.98 41.59 -6.57
C THR A 94 3.69 40.44 -5.60
N VAL A 95 2.50 40.43 -4.99
CA VAL A 95 2.06 39.33 -4.10
C VAL A 95 1.96 38.00 -4.86
N ILE A 96 1.36 38.01 -6.05
CA ILE A 96 1.22 36.79 -6.87
C ILE A 96 2.61 36.28 -7.31
N GLN A 97 3.53 37.17 -7.68
CA GLN A 97 4.90 36.81 -8.03
C GLN A 97 5.64 36.18 -6.84
N LEU A 98 5.52 36.77 -5.66
CA LEU A 98 6.12 36.24 -4.42
C LEU A 98 5.56 34.84 -4.08
N LEU A 99 4.25 34.65 -4.19
CA LEU A 99 3.61 33.36 -3.93
C LEU A 99 4.03 32.29 -4.94
N ASN A 100 4.14 32.63 -6.22
CA ASN A 100 4.60 31.69 -7.25
C ASN A 100 6.06 31.28 -7.02
N GLU A 101 6.91 32.20 -6.57
CA GLU A 101 8.30 31.89 -6.26
C GLU A 101 8.44 31.00 -5.01
N ALA A 102 7.64 31.27 -3.97
CA ALA A 102 7.57 30.41 -2.80
C ALA A 102 7.12 28.98 -3.17
N LEU A 103 6.14 28.85 -4.06
CA LEU A 103 5.69 27.57 -4.59
C LEU A 103 6.76 26.87 -5.44
N SER A 104 7.50 27.62 -6.26
CA SER A 104 8.61 27.07 -7.06
C SER A 104 9.74 26.56 -6.15
N THR A 105 10.11 27.33 -5.13
CA THR A 105 11.13 26.95 -4.15
C THR A 105 10.72 25.69 -3.39
N LEU A 106 9.47 25.60 -2.94
CA LEU A 106 8.95 24.40 -2.26
C LEU A 106 8.99 23.16 -3.16
N ARG A 107 8.60 23.30 -4.42
CA ARG A 107 8.66 22.22 -5.41
C ARG A 107 10.10 21.73 -5.62
N ASP A 108 11.03 22.67 -5.75
CA ASP A 108 12.42 22.38 -6.07
C ASP A 108 13.20 21.79 -4.86
N GLU A 109 12.75 22.05 -3.62
CA GLU A 109 13.25 21.38 -2.42
C GLU A 109 12.75 19.93 -2.28
N HIS A 110 11.49 19.67 -2.64
CA HIS A 110 10.86 18.35 -2.45
C HIS A 110 11.30 17.31 -3.50
N TYR A 111 11.57 17.73 -4.74
CA TYR A 111 11.77 16.83 -5.88
C TYR A 111 13.13 16.07 -5.92
N PRO A 112 14.28 16.67 -5.56
CA PRO A 112 15.58 16.01 -5.72
C PRO A 112 15.95 15.04 -4.61
N CYS A 113 15.41 15.23 -3.39
CA CYS A 113 15.84 14.51 -2.20
C CYS A 113 15.16 13.13 -2.11
N GLU A 114 13.85 13.09 -2.31
CA GLU A 114 13.07 11.85 -2.18
C GLU A 114 13.40 10.84 -3.27
N LEU A 115 13.54 11.29 -4.53
CA LEU A 115 13.80 10.41 -5.66
C LEU A 115 15.17 9.73 -5.57
N LYS A 116 16.18 10.43 -5.03
CA LYS A 116 17.54 9.90 -4.83
C LYS A 116 17.59 8.88 -3.70
N GLU A 117 16.89 9.13 -2.59
CA GLU A 117 16.81 8.16 -1.49
C GLU A 117 16.06 6.90 -1.93
N LEU A 118 15.00 7.04 -2.74
CA LEU A 118 14.24 5.92 -3.28
C LEU A 118 15.11 5.02 -4.19
N HIS A 119 15.89 5.63 -5.10
CA HIS A 119 16.86 4.89 -5.93
C HIS A 119 17.93 4.19 -5.07
N ARG A 120 18.45 4.85 -4.02
CA ARG A 120 19.43 4.24 -3.12
C ARG A 120 18.84 3.02 -2.41
N ILE A 121 17.58 3.10 -1.98
CA ILE A 121 16.87 1.97 -1.36
C ILE A 121 16.70 0.84 -2.37
N GLU A 122 16.24 1.14 -3.58
CA GLU A 122 16.06 0.13 -4.64
C GLU A 122 17.37 -0.62 -4.98
N ASP A 123 18.47 0.11 -5.10
CA ASP A 123 19.79 -0.48 -5.34
C ASP A 123 20.22 -1.42 -4.19
N THR A 124 19.99 -1.00 -2.95
CA THR A 124 20.32 -1.83 -1.78
C THR A 124 19.48 -3.10 -1.73
N VAL A 125 18.16 -3.00 -1.99
CA VAL A 125 17.25 -4.15 -2.02
C VAL A 125 17.66 -5.13 -3.12
N THR A 126 17.99 -4.62 -4.31
CA THR A 126 18.44 -5.44 -5.44
C THR A 126 19.72 -6.19 -5.11
N ARG A 127 20.68 -5.52 -4.47
CA ARG A 127 21.93 -6.15 -4.00
C ARG A 127 21.67 -7.26 -2.97
N TYR A 128 20.81 -7.03 -1.98
CA TYR A 128 20.47 -8.04 -0.99
C TYR A 128 19.76 -9.24 -1.61
N LYS A 129 18.88 -9.02 -2.58
CA LYS A 129 18.22 -10.10 -3.33
C LYS A 129 19.22 -10.97 -4.07
N GLN A 130 20.20 -10.36 -4.75
CA GLN A 130 21.27 -11.09 -5.44
C GLN A 130 22.14 -11.90 -4.47
N LEU A 131 22.53 -11.31 -3.34
CA LEU A 131 23.29 -12.01 -2.30
C LEU A 131 22.52 -13.21 -1.72
N LEU A 132 21.22 -13.05 -1.48
CA LEU A 132 20.36 -14.14 -1.03
C LEU A 132 20.32 -15.27 -2.06
N GLN A 133 20.12 -14.96 -3.34
CA GLN A 133 20.12 -15.96 -4.40
C GLN A 133 21.45 -16.71 -4.50
N ASP A 134 22.59 -16.01 -4.39
CA ASP A 134 23.91 -16.64 -4.36
C ASP A 134 24.08 -17.56 -3.15
N LEU A 135 23.64 -17.14 -1.96
CA LEU A 135 23.67 -17.98 -0.76
C LEU A 135 22.79 -19.24 -0.90
N PHE A 136 21.58 -19.10 -1.46
CA PHE A 136 20.70 -20.25 -1.71
C PHE A 136 21.34 -21.25 -2.69
N THR A 137 21.91 -20.78 -3.80
CA THR A 137 22.55 -21.65 -4.78
C THR A 137 23.80 -22.35 -4.20
N LYS A 138 24.60 -21.66 -3.39
CA LYS A 138 25.72 -22.25 -2.65
C LYS A 138 25.27 -23.26 -1.60
N GLY A 139 24.15 -23.01 -0.94
CA GLY A 139 23.51 -23.95 -0.01
C GLY A 139 23.13 -25.24 -0.71
N ALA A 140 22.33 -25.15 -1.77
CA ALA A 140 21.89 -26.30 -2.55
C ALA A 140 23.06 -27.11 -3.14
N ARG A 141 24.11 -26.43 -3.62
CA ARG A 141 25.31 -27.11 -4.15
C ARG A 141 26.04 -27.92 -3.06
N ARG A 142 26.19 -27.36 -1.85
CA ARG A 142 26.84 -28.06 -0.73
C ARG A 142 26.04 -29.29 -0.28
N GLU A 143 24.72 -29.14 -0.20
CA GLU A 143 23.83 -30.24 0.15
C GLU A 143 23.91 -31.39 -0.87
N GLN A 144 23.86 -31.05 -2.17
CA GLN A 144 24.00 -32.03 -3.25
C GLN A 144 25.35 -32.76 -3.18
N GLN A 145 26.46 -32.03 -3.03
CA GLN A 145 27.79 -32.62 -2.92
C GLN A 145 27.92 -33.57 -1.72
N HIS A 146 27.35 -33.20 -0.58
CA HIS A 146 27.39 -34.02 0.63
C HIS A 146 26.56 -35.30 0.47
N CYS A 147 25.38 -35.21 -0.16
CA CYS A 147 24.54 -36.37 -0.48
C CYS A 147 25.24 -37.32 -1.47
N GLU A 148 25.85 -36.79 -2.53
CA GLU A 148 26.61 -37.56 -3.52
C GLU A 148 27.82 -38.27 -2.88
N GLN A 149 28.59 -37.57 -2.05
CA GLN A 149 29.72 -38.15 -1.33
C GLN A 149 29.30 -39.27 -0.38
N LYS A 150 28.19 -39.07 0.35
CA LYS A 150 27.62 -40.10 1.24
C LYS A 150 27.15 -41.31 0.44
N HIS A 151 26.47 -41.11 -0.68
CA HIS A 151 26.04 -42.19 -1.57
C HIS A 151 27.23 -43.00 -2.09
N GLN A 152 28.28 -42.33 -2.58
CA GLN A 152 29.50 -43.01 -3.06
C GLN A 152 30.18 -43.84 -1.96
N SER A 153 30.26 -43.30 -0.74
CA SER A 153 30.81 -44.03 0.41
C SER A 153 29.98 -45.27 0.74
N ILE A 154 28.66 -45.15 0.76
CA ILE A 154 27.74 -46.27 1.01
C ILE A 154 27.87 -47.33 -0.08
N SER A 155 27.85 -46.94 -1.37
CA SER A 155 28.01 -47.88 -2.49
C SER A 155 29.32 -48.65 -2.40
N ARG A 156 30.43 -47.98 -2.07
CA ARG A 156 31.73 -48.64 -1.90
C ARG A 156 31.73 -49.65 -0.75
N ILE A 157 31.12 -49.28 0.39
CA ILE A 157 30.98 -50.19 1.53
C ILE A 157 30.10 -51.38 1.16
N GLN A 158 29.01 -51.14 0.41
CA GLN A 158 28.12 -52.19 -0.07
C GLN A 158 28.86 -53.18 -0.99
N GLU A 159 29.62 -52.71 -1.97
CA GLU A 159 30.43 -53.56 -2.86
C GLU A 159 31.45 -54.42 -2.10
N ILE A 160 32.10 -53.85 -1.07
CA ILE A 160 33.02 -54.59 -0.20
C ILE A 160 32.29 -55.71 0.54
N TRP A 161 31.11 -55.41 1.10
CA TRP A 161 30.31 -56.41 1.80
C TRP A 161 29.78 -57.48 0.85
N GLU A 162 29.26 -57.12 -0.31
CA GLU A 162 28.81 -58.06 -1.34
C GLU A 162 29.95 -59.01 -1.75
N SER A 163 31.17 -58.48 -1.92
CA SER A 163 32.36 -59.28 -2.21
C SER A 163 32.72 -60.25 -1.09
N LYS A 164 32.69 -59.79 0.17
CA LYS A 164 32.92 -60.65 1.36
C LYS A 164 31.89 -61.76 1.46
N TRP A 165 30.61 -61.42 1.27
CA TRP A 165 29.53 -62.40 1.32
C TRP A 165 29.63 -63.41 0.18
N LYS A 166 29.91 -62.97 -1.04
CA LYS A 166 30.13 -63.85 -2.20
C LYS A 166 31.32 -64.79 -1.99
N MET A 167 32.38 -64.33 -1.33
CA MET A 167 33.53 -65.18 -0.97
C MET A 167 33.15 -66.27 0.03
N ILE A 168 32.33 -65.95 1.05
CA ILE A 168 31.95 -66.91 2.10
C ILE A 168 30.85 -67.87 1.63
N LEU A 169 29.87 -67.39 0.88
CA LEU A 169 28.66 -68.13 0.50
C LEU A 169 28.67 -68.61 -0.96
N GLY A 170 29.69 -68.25 -1.75
CA GLY A 170 29.78 -68.52 -3.20
C GLY A 170 28.84 -67.68 -4.08
N GLN A 171 27.92 -66.92 -3.48
CA GLN A 171 26.88 -66.12 -4.16
C GLN A 171 26.52 -64.87 -3.35
N CYS A 172 25.88 -63.88 -3.98
CA CYS A 172 25.43 -62.67 -3.28
C CYS A 172 24.20 -63.01 -2.40
N PRO A 173 24.14 -62.56 -1.13
CA PRO A 173 22.99 -62.79 -0.25
C PRO A 173 21.67 -62.24 -0.80
N PHE A 174 21.74 -61.12 -1.53
CA PHE A 174 20.56 -60.47 -2.10
C PHE A 174 19.97 -61.25 -3.28
N ASP A 175 20.76 -62.09 -3.96
CA ASP A 175 20.28 -62.96 -5.04
C ASP A 175 19.42 -64.12 -4.49
N LEU A 176 19.61 -64.50 -3.23
CA LEU A 176 18.82 -65.55 -2.56
C LEU A 176 17.42 -65.06 -2.21
N ILE A 177 17.32 -63.82 -1.73
CA ILE A 177 16.05 -63.18 -1.34
C ILE A 177 15.14 -62.98 -2.57
N LEU A 178 15.73 -62.68 -3.74
CA LEU A 178 15.00 -62.52 -4.99
C LEU A 178 14.57 -63.86 -5.63
N LYS A 179 15.25 -64.97 -5.30
CA LYS A 179 14.86 -66.32 -5.75
C LYS A 179 13.69 -66.88 -4.95
N ASP A 180 13.61 -66.59 -3.66
CA ASP A 180 12.52 -67.06 -2.79
C ASP A 180 11.16 -66.44 -3.15
N ASN A 181 11.16 -65.16 -3.58
CA ASN A 181 9.96 -64.45 -4.03
C ASN A 181 9.38 -64.93 -5.38
N ARG A 182 10.02 -65.88 -6.09
CA ARG A 182 9.43 -66.47 -7.32
C ARG A 182 8.64 -67.76 -7.06
N VAL A 183 8.60 -68.28 -5.83
CA VAL A 183 7.94 -69.58 -5.54
C VAL A 183 6.57 -69.43 -4.87
N SER A 184 6.11 -68.22 -4.52
CA SER A 184 4.80 -68.02 -3.86
C SER A 184 3.72 -67.36 -4.72
N SER A 185 3.75 -67.51 -6.05
CA SER A 185 2.58 -67.20 -6.87
C SER A 185 2.02 -68.46 -7.54
N VAL A 186 0.77 -68.76 -7.14
CA VAL A 186 -0.24 -69.61 -7.77
C VAL A 186 -0.25 -71.10 -7.39
N HIS A 187 -0.96 -71.40 -6.29
CA HIS A 187 -1.96 -72.49 -6.32
C HIS A 187 -3.21 -72.02 -5.55
N PHE A 188 -4.15 -71.43 -6.29
CA PHE A 188 -5.55 -71.31 -5.86
C PHE A 188 -6.37 -71.92 -7.01
N ILE A 189 -6.72 -73.19 -6.85
CA ILE A 189 -7.90 -73.84 -7.43
C ILE A 189 -8.58 -74.51 -6.24
#